data_AF-A4XJB5-F1
#
_entry.id   AF-A4XJB5-F1
#
_cell.length_a   1.000
_cell.length_b   1.000
_cell.length_c   1.000
_cell.angle_alpha   90.00
_cell.angle_beta   90.00
_cell.angle_gamma   90.00
#
_symmetry.space_group_name_H-M   'P 1'
#
loop_
_entity.id
_entity.type
_entity.pdbx_description
1 polymer ?
#
loop_
_entity_poly.entity_id
_entity_poly.type
_entity_poly.pdbx_seq_one_letter_code
_entity_poly.pdbx_strand_id
1 'polypeptide(L)' 'MKSKKIAILLSEEEILLLLSFFTTDLSFMPLDNSDFAKDITRIINRLATSVGVELKFENGRITEAKKDGRTFFRAI' A
#
# COMPACT_ATOMS: atom_id res chain seq x y z
N MET A 1 1.20 -30.57 7.88
CA MET A 1 0.97 -30.28 6.45
C MET A 1 2.04 -29.31 5.97
N LYS A 2 2.76 -29.59 4.87
CA LYS A 2 3.68 -28.60 4.27
C LYS A 2 2.84 -27.49 3.62
N SER A 3 3.04 -26.24 4.06
CA SER A 3 2.41 -25.07 3.43
C SER A 3 2.86 -24.97 1.97
N LYS A 4 1.91 -24.99 1.02
CA LYS A 4 2.19 -24.69 -0.39
C LYS A 4 2.17 -23.18 -0.55
N LYS A 5 3.32 -22.60 -0.90
CA LYS A 5 3.40 -21.18 -1.24
C LYS A 5 2.80 -20.96 -2.63
N ILE A 6 1.92 -19.98 -2.75
CA ILE A 6 1.42 -19.49 -4.05
C ILE A 6 2.20 -18.23 -4.37
N ALA A 7 2.74 -18.15 -5.59
CA ALA A 7 3.34 -16.94 -6.12
C ALA A 7 2.34 -16.25 -7.04
N ILE A 8 2.12 -14.95 -6.84
CA ILE A 8 1.33 -14.09 -7.72
C ILE A 8 2.32 -13.14 -8.37
N LEU A 9 2.31 -13.09 -9.70
CA LEU A 9 3.10 -12.15 -10.49
C LEU A 9 2.18 -10.99 -10.85
N LEU A 10 2.66 -9.76 -10.62
CA LEU A 10 1.96 -8.53 -10.97
C LEU A 10 2.87 -7.66 -11.82
N SER A 11 2.32 -7.01 -12.84
CA SER A 11 2.99 -5.95 -13.57
C SER A 11 3.10 -4.69 -12.71
N GLU A 12 3.97 -3.75 -13.11
CA GLU A 12 4.06 -2.44 -12.47
C GLU A 12 2.70 -1.71 -12.46
N GLU A 13 1.98 -1.76 -13.58
CA GLU A 13 0.67 -1.13 -13.76
C GLU A 13 -0.38 -1.73 -12.81
N GLU A 14 -0.39 -3.05 -12.63
CA GLU A 14 -1.29 -3.73 -11.69
C GLU A 14 -0.99 -3.34 -10.24
N ILE A 15 0.29 -3.21 -9.87
CA ILE A 15 0.68 -2.75 -8.54
C ILE A 15 0.25 -1.29 -8.33
N LEU A 16 0.40 -0.41 -9.32
CA LEU A 16 -0.04 0.98 -9.23
C LEU A 16 -1.56 1.11 -9.07
N LEU A 17 -2.34 0.29 -9.77
CA LEU A 17 -3.80 0.22 -9.61
C LEU A 17 -4.16 -0.25 -8.20
N LEU A 18 -3.49 -1.29 -7.69
CA LEU A 18 -3.72 -1.80 -6.34
C LEU A 18 -3.35 -0.75 -5.26
N LEU A 19 -2.25 -0.03 -5.44
CA LEU A 19 -1.86 1.06 -4.54
C LEU A 19 -2.89 2.20 -4.57
N SER A 20 -3.44 2.54 -5.73
CA SER A 20 -4.51 3.55 -5.87
C SER A 20 -5.80 3.14 -5.15
N PHE A 21 -6.12 1.84 -5.18
CA PHE A 21 -7.22 1.29 -4.38
C PHE A 21 -6.95 1.46 -2.88
N PHE A 22 -5.77 1.04 -2.40
CA PHE A 22 -5.41 1.17 -0.98
C PHE A 22 -5.37 2.62 -0.49
N THR A 23 -4.84 3.56 -1.29
CA THR A 23 -4.80 4.98 -0.91
C THR A 23 -6.21 5.53 -0.73
N THR A 24 -7.15 5.12 -1.58
CA THR A 24 -8.55 5.54 -1.47
C THR A 24 -9.20 4.91 -0.25
N ASP A 25 -9.13 3.59 -0.12
CA ASP A 25 -9.83 2.85 0.93
C ASP A 25 -9.30 3.19 2.33
N LEU A 26 -7.98 3.21 2.52
CA LEU A 26 -7.35 3.53 3.81
C LEU A 26 -7.48 5.00 4.22
N SER A 27 -7.87 5.88 3.29
CA SER A 27 -8.24 7.26 3.61
C SER A 27 -9.58 7.32 4.35
N PHE A 28 -10.53 6.44 4.00
CA PHE A 28 -11.87 6.38 4.61
C PHE A 28 -11.93 5.39 5.78
N MET A 29 -11.21 4.28 5.68
CA MET A 29 -11.16 3.20 6.66
C MET A 29 -9.71 2.99 7.11
N PRO A 30 -9.23 3.77 8.09
CA PRO A 30 -7.88 3.59 8.64
C PRO A 30 -7.70 2.17 9.16
N LEU A 31 -6.49 1.63 8.97
CA LEU A 31 -6.07 0.43 9.69
C LEU A 31 -6.00 0.73 11.19
N ASP A 32 -6.43 -0.23 12.01
CA ASP A 32 -6.27 -0.15 13.46
C ASP A 32 -4.79 -0.37 13.87
N ASN A 33 -4.49 -0.36 15.17
CA ASN A 33 -3.14 -0.63 15.67
C ASN A 33 -2.88 -2.13 15.95
N SER A 34 -3.66 -3.03 15.35
CA SER A 34 -3.48 -4.47 15.50
C SER A 34 -2.20 -4.97 14.82
N ASP A 35 -1.72 -6.15 15.21
CA ASP A 35 -0.58 -6.78 14.52
C ASP A 35 -0.93 -7.14 13.07
N PHE A 36 -2.20 -7.44 12.78
CA PHE A 36 -2.70 -7.61 11.43
C PHE A 36 -2.52 -6.34 10.59
N ALA A 37 -2.92 -5.18 11.12
CA ALA A 37 -2.74 -3.90 10.44
C ALA A 37 -1.26 -3.56 10.16
N LYS A 38 -0.35 -3.90 11.08
CA LYS A 38 1.10 -3.73 10.86
C LYS A 38 1.59 -4.61 9.71
N ASP A 39 1.10 -5.85 9.62
CA ASP A 39 1.45 -6.77 8.54
C ASP A 39 0.96 -6.26 7.18
N ILE A 40 -0.28 -5.78 7.11
CA ILE A 40 -0.84 -5.18 5.90
C ILE A 40 -0.06 -3.92 5.50
N THR A 41 0.22 -3.01 6.44
CA THR A 41 1.03 -1.81 6.20
C THR A 41 2.40 -2.16 5.63
N ARG A 42 3.02 -3.22 6.13
CA ARG A 42 4.31 -3.72 5.64
C ARG A 42 4.21 -4.26 4.21
N ILE A 43 3.15 -4.99 3.89
CA ILE A 43 2.91 -5.53 2.55
C ILE A 43 2.70 -4.39 1.55
N ILE A 44 1.86 -3.41 1.88
CA ILE A 44 1.59 -2.24 1.04
C ILE A 44 2.87 -1.46 0.78
N ASN A 45 3.69 -1.21 1.81
CA ASN A 45 4.98 -0.54 1.63
C ASN A 45 5.93 -1.31 0.71
N ARG A 46 5.99 -2.64 0.82
CA ARG A 46 6.82 -3.46 -0.08
C ARG A 46 6.37 -3.36 -1.54
N LEU A 47 5.06 -3.36 -1.78
CA LEU A 47 4.49 -3.16 -3.11
C LEU A 47 4.85 -1.77 -3.64
N ALA A 48 4.69 -0.73 -2.83
CA ALA A 48 5.03 0.64 -3.19
C ALA A 48 6.51 0.80 -3.57
N THR A 49 7.44 0.32 -2.73
CA THR A 49 8.88 0.35 -3.03
C THR A 49 9.23 -0.38 -4.32
N SER A 50 8.54 -1.50 -4.62
CA SER A 50 8.83 -2.29 -5.82
C SER A 50 8.55 -1.55 -7.14
N VAL A 51 7.71 -0.51 -7.09
CA VAL A 51 7.34 0.32 -8.26
C VAL A 51 7.74 1.79 -8.10
N GLY A 52 8.66 2.08 -7.18
CA GLY A 52 9.17 3.44 -6.94
C GLY A 52 8.14 4.42 -6.37
N VAL A 53 7.12 3.92 -5.67
CA VAL A 53 6.12 4.74 -4.97
C VAL A 53 6.53 4.96 -3.52
N GLU A 54 6.51 6.21 -3.10
CA GLU A 54 6.68 6.64 -1.71
C GLU A 54 5.31 6.86 -1.07
N LEU A 55 5.05 6.20 0.07
CA LEU A 55 3.82 6.37 0.84
C LEU A 55 4.13 7.03 2.19
N LYS A 56 3.26 7.93 2.64
CA LYS A 56 3.23 8.42 4.02
C LYS A 56 2.04 7.84 4.75
N PHE A 57 2.30 7.29 5.94
CA PHE A 57 1.29 6.75 6.81
C PHE A 57 1.18 7.56 8.10
N GLU A 58 -0.05 7.91 8.49
CA GLU A 58 -0.35 8.55 9.78
C GLU A 58 -1.61 7.93 10.36
N ASN A 59 -1.54 7.44 11.61
CA ASN A 59 -2.66 6.82 12.32
C ASN A 59 -3.42 5.76 11.50
N GLY A 60 -2.68 4.89 10.81
CA GLY A 60 -3.26 3.81 9.98
C GLY A 60 -3.83 4.25 8.64
N ARG A 61 -3.71 5.55 8.28
CA ARG A 61 -4.13 6.10 6.99
C ARG A 61 -2.93 6.33 6.09
N ILE A 62 -3.12 6.17 4.79
CA ILE A 62 -2.20 6.76 3.82
C ILE A 62 -2.59 8.24 3.68
N THR A 63 -1.66 9.16 3.92
CA THR A 63 -1.90 10.60 3.82
C THR A 63 -1.31 11.21 2.55
N GLU A 64 -0.31 10.57 1.95
CA GLU A 64 0.34 11.00 0.72
C GLU A 64 0.91 9.80 -0.04
N ALA A 65 0.79 9.81 -1.38
CA ALA A 65 1.48 8.89 -2.27
C ALA A 65 2.15 9.64 -3.43
N LYS A 66 3.43 9.34 -3.66
CA LYS A 66 4.29 9.97 -4.65
C LYS A 66 4.97 8.95 -5.54
N LYS A 67 5.14 9.28 -6.82
CA LYS A 67 5.97 8.54 -7.77
C LYS A 67 6.79 9.54 -8.57
N ASP A 68 8.10 9.31 -8.70
CA ASP A 68 9.00 10.19 -9.45
C ASP A 68 8.88 11.67 -9.03
N GLY A 69 8.74 11.91 -7.73
CA GLY A 69 8.55 13.24 -7.14
C GLY A 69 7.16 13.87 -7.34
N ARG A 70 6.26 13.24 -8.11
CA ARG A 70 4.89 13.72 -8.36
C ARG A 70 3.91 13.09 -7.39
N THR A 71 3.10 13.92 -6.73
CA THR A 71 2.04 13.46 -5.83
C THR A 71 0.80 13.11 -6.65
N PHE A 72 0.35 11.86 -6.57
CA PHE A 72 -0.89 11.41 -7.24
C PHE A 72 -2.04 11.17 -6.25
N PHE A 73 -1.74 11.12 -4.96
CA PHE A 73 -2.73 11.07 -3.89
C PHE A 73 -2.27 11.90 -2.69
N ARG A 74 -3.19 12.68 -2.11
CA ARG A 74 -3.02 13.37 -0.83
C ARG A 74 -4.39 13.45 -0.15
N ALA A 75 -4.47 12.99 1.10
CA ALA A 75 -5.69 13.14 1.90
C ALA A 75 -5.95 14.63 2.19
N ILE A 76 -7.21 15.05 2.10
CA ILE A 76 -7.69 16.40 2.44
C ILE A 76 -8.16 16.41 3.90
#